data_AF-A0AAJ3TUS4-F1
#
_entry.id   AF-A0AAJ3TUS4-F1
#
_cell.length_a   1.000
_cell.length_b   1.000
_cell.length_c   1.000
_cell.angle_alpha   90.00
_cell.angle_beta   90.00
_cell.angle_gamma   90.00
#
_symmetry.space_group_name_H-M   'P 1'
#
loop_
_entity.id
_entity.type
_entity.pdbx_description
1 polymer ?
#
loop_
_entity_poly.entity_id
_entity_poly.type
_entity_poly.pdbx_seq_one_letter_code
_entity_poly.pdbx_strand_id
1 'polypeptide(L)'
;MSRIDVVLRSARRRFRRLPAAEVPDAVRRGALLVDIRPQAQRFREGELPGALVIERNVLEWRCDPTSEARLPEASGDDVEWVIVCSEGYTSSLAAAALLDIGLHNATDVIGGYRELAATGVVDQLLGPADPRRTGLADAGNPGHRWL
;
A
#
# COMPACT_ATOMS: atom_id res chain seq x y z
N MET A 1 18.53 4.29 -20.64
CA MET A 1 17.40 4.15 -19.68
C MET A 1 16.74 2.81 -19.95
N SER A 2 16.54 1.98 -18.93
CA SER A 2 15.99 0.64 -19.11
C SER A 2 14.48 0.68 -19.42
N ARG A 3 13.91 -0.41 -19.95
CA ARG A 3 12.45 -0.50 -20.19
C ARG A 3 11.66 -0.31 -18.90
N ILE A 4 12.13 -0.89 -17.78
CA ILE A 4 11.46 -0.74 -16.49
C ILE A 4 11.51 0.70 -15.97
N ASP A 5 12.61 1.43 -16.21
CA ASP A 5 12.67 2.86 -15.86
C ASP A 5 11.62 3.68 -16.64
N VAL A 6 11.38 3.32 -17.90
CA VAL A 6 10.37 4.00 -18.75
C VAL A 6 8.98 3.74 -18.19
N VAL A 7 8.66 2.49 -17.90
CA VAL A 7 7.37 2.10 -17.30
C VAL A 7 7.18 2.79 -15.95
N LEU A 8 8.18 2.76 -15.08
CA LEU A 8 8.14 3.39 -13.77
C LEU A 8 7.93 4.91 -13.86
N ARG A 9 8.65 5.58 -14.77
CA ARG A 9 8.48 7.02 -15.01
C ARG A 9 7.08 7.35 -15.50
N SER A 10 6.53 6.54 -16.41
CA SER A 10 5.17 6.72 -16.92
C SER A 10 4.13 6.51 -15.82
N ALA A 11 4.28 5.48 -14.98
CA ALA A 11 3.41 5.22 -13.83
C ALA A 11 3.37 6.42 -12.88
N ARG A 12 4.54 6.94 -12.48
CA ARG A 12 4.66 8.08 -11.54
C ARG A 12 4.07 9.40 -12.05
N ARG A 13 3.69 9.51 -13.33
CA ARG A 13 3.01 10.69 -13.89
C ARG A 13 1.49 10.65 -13.73
N ARG A 14 0.93 9.50 -13.35
CA ARG A 14 -0.52 9.28 -13.28
C ARG A 14 -1.14 9.72 -11.94
N PHE A 15 -0.32 9.97 -10.92
CA PHE A 15 -0.76 10.32 -9.57
C PHE A 15 0.29 11.14 -8.83
N ARG A 16 -0.14 11.86 -7.78
CA ARG A 16 0.75 12.60 -6.88
C ARG A 16 1.30 11.66 -5.82
N ARG A 17 2.59 11.34 -5.91
CA ARG A 17 3.31 10.56 -4.89
C ARG A 17 3.41 11.34 -3.58
N LEU A 18 3.27 10.66 -2.45
CA LEU A 18 3.37 11.26 -1.12
C LEU A 18 4.83 11.32 -0.62
N PRO A 19 5.33 12.50 -0.22
CA PRO A 19 6.51 12.60 0.63
C PRO A 19 6.29 11.87 1.97
N ALA A 20 7.35 11.29 2.54
CA ALA A 20 7.26 10.57 3.81
C ALA A 20 6.64 11.43 4.94
N ALA A 21 6.99 12.72 5.02
CA ALA A 21 6.47 13.64 6.01
C ALA A 21 4.95 13.90 5.92
N GLU A 22 4.31 13.64 4.76
CA GLU A 22 2.87 13.81 4.58
C GLU A 22 2.06 12.55 4.96
N VAL A 23 2.73 11.41 5.20
CA VAL A 23 2.07 10.14 5.51
C VAL A 23 1.24 10.19 6.80
N PRO A 24 1.73 10.76 7.93
CA PRO A 24 0.91 10.90 9.13
C PRO A 24 -0.39 11.66 8.89
N ASP A 25 -0.35 12.72 8.09
CA ASP A 25 -1.52 13.53 7.73
C ASP A 25 -2.49 12.74 6.85
N ALA A 26 -1.96 11.87 5.98
CA ALA A 26 -2.74 10.93 5.19
C ALA A 26 -3.52 9.95 6.05
N VAL A 27 -2.83 9.33 7.00
CA VAL A 27 -3.46 8.39 7.92
C VAL A 27 -4.53 9.11 8.76
N ARG A 28 -4.26 10.33 9.24
CA ARG A 28 -5.23 11.12 10.03
C ARG A 28 -6.49 11.50 9.27
N ARG A 29 -6.41 11.75 7.95
CA ARG A 29 -7.59 12.04 7.11
C ARG A 29 -8.34 10.78 6.63
N GLY A 30 -7.84 9.58 6.96
CA GLY A 30 -8.51 8.32 6.66
C GLY A 30 -7.86 7.47 5.56
N ALA A 31 -6.69 7.84 5.05
CA ALA A 31 -5.97 7.02 4.08
C ALA A 31 -5.54 5.68 4.68
N LEU A 32 -5.54 4.64 3.84
CA LEU A 32 -5.12 3.30 4.21
C LEU A 32 -3.69 3.06 3.73
N LEU A 33 -2.78 2.89 4.67
CA LEU A 33 -1.43 2.42 4.36
C LEU A 33 -1.48 0.94 4.01
N VAL A 34 -0.85 0.58 2.89
CA VAL A 34 -0.75 -0.81 2.43
C VAL A 34 0.72 -1.17 2.27
N ASP A 35 1.21 -2.10 3.09
CA ASP A 35 2.56 -2.65 2.96
C ASP A 35 2.54 -3.86 2.03
N ILE A 36 3.14 -3.70 0.85
CA ILE A 36 3.21 -4.74 -0.18
C ILE A 36 4.52 -5.54 -0.15
N ARG A 37 5.35 -5.33 0.88
CA ARG A 37 6.63 -6.04 1.03
C ARG A 37 6.38 -7.51 1.40
N PRO A 38 7.11 -8.45 0.79
CA PRO A 38 7.08 -9.85 1.21
C PRO A 38 7.41 -9.99 2.70
N GLN A 39 6.82 -10.98 3.37
CA GLN A 39 7.06 -11.23 4.80
C GLN A 39 8.56 -11.26 5.18
N ALA A 40 9.40 -11.92 4.38
CA ALA A 40 10.85 -12.00 4.63
C ALA A 40 11.56 -10.64 4.54
N GLN A 41 10.99 -9.67 3.84
CA GLN A 41 11.51 -8.30 3.80
C GLN A 41 11.06 -7.50 5.01
N ARG A 42 9.79 -7.60 5.42
CA ARG A 42 9.28 -6.97 6.65
C ARG A 42 9.99 -7.48 7.89
N PHE A 43 10.28 -8.78 7.95
CA PHE A 43 11.08 -9.37 9.03
C PHE A 43 12.49 -8.75 9.16
N ARG A 44 13.11 -8.38 8.03
CA ARG A 44 14.48 -7.81 8.01
C ARG A 44 14.48 -6.30 8.22
N GLU A 45 13.52 -5.60 7.66
CA GLU A 45 13.48 -4.13 7.64
C GLU A 45 12.67 -3.54 8.80
N GLY A 46 11.72 -4.30 9.34
CA GLY A 46 10.75 -3.86 10.33
C GLY A 46 9.34 -3.74 9.76
N GLU A 47 8.34 -3.79 10.64
CA GLU A 47 6.93 -3.62 10.29
C GLU A 47 6.58 -2.14 10.10
N LEU A 48 5.50 -1.87 9.36
CA LEU A 48 4.91 -0.55 9.21
C LEU A 48 3.64 -0.46 10.08
N PRO A 49 3.66 0.26 11.22
CA PRO A 49 2.54 0.33 12.13
C PRO A 49 1.26 0.85 11.46
N GLY A 50 0.15 0.16 11.71
CA GLY A 50 -1.18 0.55 11.22
C GLY A 50 -1.40 0.35 9.72
N ALA A 51 -0.46 -0.28 9.00
CA ALA A 51 -0.62 -0.64 7.60
C ALA A 51 -1.33 -1.99 7.44
N LEU A 52 -2.16 -2.09 6.41
CA LEU A 52 -2.67 -3.36 5.89
C LEU A 52 -1.54 -4.08 5.18
N VAL A 53 -1.23 -5.30 5.61
CA VAL A 53 -0.24 -6.13 4.94
C VAL A 53 -0.93 -6.86 3.80
N ILE A 54 -0.62 -6.49 2.56
CA ILE A 54 -1.17 -7.10 1.35
C ILE A 54 -0.03 -7.32 0.39
N GLU A 55 0.50 -8.54 0.26
CA GLU A 55 1.59 -8.78 -0.67
C GLU A 55 1.20 -8.44 -2.12
N ARG A 56 2.19 -7.98 -2.90
CA ARG A 56 1.95 -7.42 -4.25
C ARG A 56 1.13 -8.32 -5.17
N ASN A 57 1.25 -9.65 -5.02
CA ASN A 57 0.62 -10.66 -5.87
C ASN A 57 -0.91 -10.73 -5.76
N VAL A 58 -1.51 -10.22 -4.68
CA VAL A 58 -2.97 -10.27 -4.46
C VAL A 58 -3.61 -8.88 -4.38
N LEU A 59 -2.81 -7.81 -4.50
CA LEU A 59 -3.22 -6.44 -4.21
C LEU A 59 -4.51 -6.01 -4.92
N GLU A 60 -4.59 -6.21 -6.23
CA GLU A 60 -5.72 -5.79 -7.06
C GLU A 60 -7.03 -6.41 -6.55
N TRP A 61 -7.04 -7.72 -6.31
CA TRP A 61 -8.21 -8.44 -5.82
C TRP A 61 -8.64 -8.03 -4.41
N ARG A 62 -7.69 -7.61 -3.57
CA ARG A 62 -7.97 -7.18 -2.19
C ARG A 62 -8.49 -5.74 -2.12
N CYS A 63 -8.05 -4.88 -3.03
CA CYS A 63 -8.42 -3.46 -3.06
C CYS A 63 -9.66 -3.16 -3.93
N ASP A 64 -10.02 -4.02 -4.88
CA ASP A 64 -11.18 -3.83 -5.75
C ASP A 64 -12.51 -4.03 -4.98
N PRO A 65 -13.37 -3.00 -4.84
CA PRO A 65 -14.64 -3.11 -4.12
C PRO A 65 -15.64 -4.06 -4.80
N THR A 66 -15.44 -4.39 -6.08
CA THR A 66 -16.27 -5.32 -6.84
C THR A 66 -15.80 -6.77 -6.76
N SER A 67 -14.57 -7.00 -6.27
CA SER A 67 -13.97 -8.33 -6.13
C SER A 67 -14.62 -9.15 -5.00
N GLU A 68 -14.85 -10.44 -5.24
CA GLU A 68 -15.28 -11.39 -4.19
C GLU A 68 -14.22 -11.58 -3.09
N ALA A 69 -12.95 -11.37 -3.43
CA ALA A 69 -11.82 -11.53 -2.52
C ALA A 69 -11.43 -10.21 -1.82
N ARG A 70 -12.23 -9.16 -1.96
CA ARG A 70 -11.94 -7.84 -1.42
C ARG A 70 -11.79 -7.85 0.10
N LEU A 71 -11.03 -6.90 0.61
CA LEU A 71 -11.02 -6.60 2.04
C LEU A 71 -12.25 -5.78 2.43
N PRO A 72 -12.68 -5.83 3.70
CA PRO A 72 -13.75 -4.96 4.20
C PRO A 72 -13.47 -3.46 3.98
N GLU A 73 -12.20 -3.06 3.99
CA GLU A 73 -11.74 -1.70 3.77
C GLU A 73 -11.94 -1.20 2.33
N ALA A 74 -12.04 -2.12 1.35
CA ALA A 74 -12.37 -1.82 -0.03
C ALA A 74 -13.87 -1.51 -0.19
N SER A 75 -14.28 -0.39 0.42
CA SER A 75 -15.69 0.03 0.53
C SER A 75 -16.19 0.83 -0.67
N GLY A 76 -15.31 1.27 -1.56
CA GLY A 76 -15.64 1.97 -2.80
C GLY A 76 -14.39 2.51 -3.52
N ASP A 77 -14.59 3.13 -4.69
CA ASP A 77 -13.51 3.63 -5.54
C ASP A 77 -12.78 4.85 -4.94
N ASP A 78 -13.44 5.56 -4.02
CA ASP A 78 -12.93 6.74 -3.32
C ASP A 78 -11.92 6.43 -2.20
N VAL A 79 -11.64 5.16 -1.90
CA VAL A 79 -10.68 4.80 -0.84
C VAL A 79 -9.27 5.27 -1.21
N GLU A 80 -8.64 6.07 -0.32
CA GLU A 80 -7.27 6.55 -0.50
C GLU A 80 -6.26 5.45 -0.10
N TRP A 81 -5.85 4.65 -1.08
CA TRP A 81 -4.83 3.61 -0.92
C TRP A 81 -3.42 4.18 -1.04
N VAL A 82 -2.64 4.15 0.05
CA VAL A 82 -1.24 4.60 0.08
C VAL A 82 -0.33 3.38 0.11
N ILE A 83 0.21 3.03 -1.06
CA ILE A 83 0.99 1.81 -1.25
C ILE A 83 2.46 2.03 -0.85
N VAL A 84 2.99 1.13 -0.02
CA VAL A 84 4.37 1.17 0.47
C VAL A 84 5.07 -0.13 0.09
N CYS A 85 6.18 0.00 -0.63
CA CYS A 85 7.19 -1.04 -0.72
C CYS A 85 8.49 -0.56 -0.05
N SER A 86 9.58 -1.30 -0.14
CA SER A 86 10.82 -0.95 0.55
C SER A 86 11.43 0.39 0.11
N GLU A 87 11.54 0.64 -1.20
CA GLU A 87 12.27 1.79 -1.75
C GLU A 87 11.41 2.71 -2.64
N GLY A 88 10.10 2.48 -2.73
CA GLY A 88 9.20 3.31 -3.53
C GLY A 88 9.26 3.07 -5.04
N TYR A 89 9.74 1.90 -5.49
CA TYR A 89 9.74 1.49 -6.90
C TYR A 89 8.51 0.67 -7.25
N THR A 90 8.40 -0.54 -6.67
CA THR A 90 7.27 -1.46 -6.89
C THR A 90 5.93 -0.84 -6.50
N SER A 91 5.91 -0.02 -5.44
CA SER A 91 4.69 0.68 -5.00
C SER A 91 4.13 1.63 -6.04
N SER A 92 4.99 2.30 -6.82
CA SER A 92 4.53 3.16 -7.92
C SER A 92 3.83 2.36 -9.03
N LEU A 93 4.36 1.16 -9.33
CA LEU A 93 3.75 0.27 -10.32
C LEU A 93 2.44 -0.33 -9.80
N ALA A 94 2.40 -0.64 -8.50
CA ALA A 94 1.21 -1.12 -7.82
C ALA A 94 0.08 -0.08 -7.79
N ALA A 95 0.39 1.17 -7.40
CA ALA A 95 -0.57 2.27 -7.44
C ALA A 95 -1.12 2.48 -8.86
N ALA A 96 -0.26 2.43 -9.90
CA ALA A 96 -0.73 2.52 -11.27
C ALA A 96 -1.67 1.38 -11.68
N ALA A 97 -1.43 0.15 -11.22
CA ALA A 97 -2.32 -0.98 -11.46
C ALA A 97 -3.68 -0.82 -10.76
N LEU A 98 -3.70 -0.24 -9.55
CA LEU A 98 -4.95 0.11 -8.87
C LEU A 98 -5.73 1.20 -9.61
N LEU A 99 -5.04 2.19 -10.19
CA LEU A 99 -5.69 3.17 -11.07
C LEU A 99 -6.28 2.52 -12.34
N ASP A 100 -5.64 1.48 -12.89
CA ASP A 100 -6.13 0.78 -14.09
C ASP A 100 -7.48 0.07 -13.86
N ILE A 101 -7.80 -0.26 -12.61
CA ILE A 101 -9.08 -0.89 -12.21
C ILE A 101 -10.07 0.10 -11.59
N GLY A 102 -9.81 1.41 -11.65
CA GLY A 102 -10.75 2.47 -11.24
C GLY A 102 -10.54 3.06 -9.86
N LEU A 103 -9.57 2.58 -9.07
CA LEU A 103 -9.29 3.11 -7.72
C LEU A 103 -8.51 4.41 -7.78
N HIS A 104 -9.21 5.50 -8.10
CA HIS A 104 -8.64 6.79 -8.51
C HIS A 104 -7.84 7.52 -7.42
N ASN A 105 -8.01 7.16 -6.15
CA ASN A 105 -7.27 7.74 -5.03
C ASN A 105 -6.02 6.92 -4.63
N ALA A 106 -5.59 5.94 -5.44
CA ALA A 106 -4.38 5.17 -5.21
C ALA A 106 -3.10 6.00 -5.44
N THR A 107 -2.16 5.92 -4.50
CA THR A 107 -0.85 6.59 -4.57
C THR A 107 0.23 5.75 -3.90
N ASP A 108 1.47 6.25 -3.89
CA ASP A 108 2.61 5.62 -3.21
C ASP A 108 3.45 6.62 -2.42
N VAL A 109 4.36 6.09 -1.60
CA VAL A 109 5.31 6.89 -0.82
C VAL A 109 6.66 7.00 -1.54
N ILE A 110 7.15 8.24 -1.67
CA ILE A 110 8.50 8.52 -2.19
C ILE A 110 9.53 7.89 -1.25
N GLY A 111 10.38 7.02 -1.80
CA GLY A 111 11.43 6.33 -1.04
C GLY A 111 10.94 5.14 -0.20
N GLY A 112 9.63 4.88 -0.17
CA GLY A 112 9.04 3.70 0.48
C GLY A 112 9.29 3.63 1.99
N TYR A 113 9.27 2.40 2.51
CA TYR A 113 9.51 2.13 3.93
C TYR A 113 10.85 2.69 4.42
N ARG A 114 11.91 2.58 3.62
CA ARG A 114 13.24 3.06 4.03
C ARG A 114 13.25 4.55 4.31
N GLU A 115 12.56 5.34 3.49
CA GLU A 115 12.44 6.79 3.72
C GLU A 115 11.60 7.08 4.98
N LEU A 116 10.50 6.35 5.19
CA LEU A 116 9.68 6.49 6.40
C LEU A 116 10.49 6.17 7.66
N ALA A 117 11.32 5.13 7.63
CA ALA A 117 12.19 4.76 8.73
C ALA A 117 13.31 5.79 8.94
N ALA A 118 13.99 6.21 7.86
CA ALA A 118 15.08 7.19 7.92
C ALA A 118 14.64 8.56 8.44
N THR A 119 13.39 8.95 8.18
CA THR A 119 12.80 10.22 8.62
C THR A 119 12.06 10.12 9.96
N GLY A 120 12.08 8.95 10.62
CA GLY A 120 11.40 8.72 11.90
C GLY A 120 9.87 8.72 11.82
N VAL A 121 9.30 8.66 10.62
CA VAL A 121 7.84 8.61 10.42
C VAL A 121 7.26 7.28 10.89
N VAL A 122 8.00 6.17 10.77
CA VAL A 122 7.58 4.87 11.32
C VAL A 122 7.28 4.98 12.82
N ASP A 123 8.11 5.70 13.57
CA ASP A 123 7.91 5.88 15.01
C ASP A 123 6.71 6.78 15.33
N GLN A 124 6.41 7.77 14.48
CA GLN A 124 5.23 8.61 14.64
C GLN A 124 3.91 7.85 14.43
N LEU A 125 3.95 6.79 13.61
CA LEU A 125 2.80 5.92 13.35
C LEU A 125 2.52 4.93 14.49
N LEU A 126 3.42 4.79 15.47
CA LEU A 126 3.23 4.00 16.70
C LEU A 126 2.27 4.64 17.72
N GLY A 127 1.47 5.64 17.31
CA GLY A 127 0.42 6.23 18.14
C GLY A 127 -0.53 5.18 18.76
N PRO A 128 -1.37 5.55 19.75
CA PRO A 128 -2.12 4.57 20.55
C PRO A 128 -2.88 3.59 19.64
N ALA A 129 -2.59 2.29 19.83
CA ALA A 129 -3.02 1.23 18.93
C ALA A 129 -4.53 1.28 18.65
N ASP A 130 -4.93 1.37 17.37
CA ASP A 130 -6.31 1.08 16.96
C ASP A 130 -6.42 -0.45 16.76
N PRO A 131 -7.13 -1.18 17.63
CA PRO A 131 -7.26 -2.63 17.53
C PRO A 131 -7.94 -3.10 16.24
N ARG A 132 -8.57 -2.20 15.47
CA ARG A 132 -9.15 -2.50 14.16
C ARG A 132 -8.13 -2.57 13.02
N ARG A 133 -6.88 -2.16 13.24
CA ARG A 133 -5.84 -2.05 12.20
C ARG A 133 -4.78 -3.16 12.25
N THR A 134 -4.84 -4.05 13.23
CA THR A 134 -3.91 -5.18 13.37
C THR A 134 -4.55 -6.44 12.81
N GLY A 135 -4.58 -6.55 11.49
CA GLY A 135 -5.08 -7.75 10.80
C GLY A 135 -4.08 -8.18 9.74
N LEU A 136 -3.56 -9.40 9.84
CA LEU A 136 -2.91 -10.06 8.72
C LEU A 136 -4.00 -10.26 7.65
N ALA A 137 -4.02 -9.42 6.63
CA ALA A 137 -4.96 -9.54 5.52
C ALA A 137 -4.56 -10.69 4.57
N ASP A 138 -3.95 -11.78 5.08
CA ASP A 138 -3.60 -12.97 4.30
C ASP A 138 -4.61 -14.11 4.46
N ALA A 139 -5.62 -13.95 5.32
CA ALA A 139 -6.70 -14.93 5.47
C ALA A 139 -7.66 -14.85 4.26
N GLY A 140 -7.22 -15.38 3.12
CA GLY A 140 -8.13 -15.75 2.05
C GLY A 140 -9.22 -16.67 2.61
N ASN A 141 -10.47 -16.45 2.22
CA ASN A 141 -11.57 -17.35 2.56
C ASN A 141 -11.23 -18.77 2.05
N PRO A 142 -11.16 -19.80 2.92
CA PRO A 142 -10.75 -21.15 2.53
C PRO A 142 -11.63 -21.82 1.47
N GLY A 143 -12.78 -21.22 1.12
CA GLY A 143 -13.68 -21.70 0.07
C GLY A 143 -13.37 -21.23 -1.36
N HIS A 144 -12.44 -20.30 -1.58
CA HIS A 144 -12.21 -19.74 -2.92
C HIS A 144 -11.00 -20.36 -3.60
N ARG A 145 -11.28 -21.04 -4.72
CA ARG A 145 -10.29 -21.63 -5.59
C ARG A 145 -9.59 -20.52 -6.36
N TRP A 146 -8.34 -20.24 -6.01
CA TRP A 146 -7.42 -19.47 -6.83
C TRP A 146 -7.31 -20.18 -8.19
N LEU A 147 -7.74 -19.52 -9.26
CA LEU A 147 -7.58 -20.03 -10.62
C LEU A 147 -6.10 -20.28 -10.94
#